data_AF-W1WVX8-F1
#
_entry.id   AF-W1WVX8-F1
#
_cell.length_a   1.000
_cell.length_b   1.000
_cell.length_c   1.000
_cell.angle_alpha   90.00
_cell.angle_beta   90.00
_cell.angle_gamma   90.00
#
_symmetry.space_group_name_H-M   'P 1'
#
loop_
_entity.id
_entity.type
_entity.pdbx_description
1 polymer ?
#
loop_
_entity_poly.entity_id
_entity_poly.type
_entity_poly.pdbx_seq_one_letter_code
_entity_poly.pdbx_strand_id
1 'polypeptide(L)'
;LGILAKEMKTRQDSLTEFEKAGREDLISHVKEEMAVLQKYLPEQLSEDEIRTVVKEAIAACGDAVNMGNVMKHVMPKTKGRADGKVVNNIVKELLG
;
A
#
# COMPACT_ATOMS: atom_id res chain seq x y z
N LEU A 1 -8.84 -6.05 -10.62
CA LEU A 1 -7.99 -5.16 -9.81
C LEU A 1 -6.91 -5.90 -9.01
N GLY A 2 -7.20 -7.03 -8.35
CA GLY A 2 -6.21 -7.71 -7.51
C GLY A 2 -4.92 -8.17 -8.21
N ILE A 3 -5.00 -8.60 -9.49
CA ILE A 3 -3.82 -9.03 -10.26
C ILE A 3 -2.90 -7.85 -10.58
N LEU A 4 -3.45 -6.73 -11.08
CA LEU A 4 -2.66 -5.53 -11.38
C LEU A 4 -1.99 -4.95 -10.13
N ALA A 5 -2.71 -4.92 -9.00
CA ALA A 5 -2.13 -4.49 -7.73
C ALA A 5 -1.00 -5.43 -7.26
N LYS A 6 -1.16 -6.74 -7.46
CA LYS A 6 -0.10 -7.73 -7.19
C LYS A 6 1.13 -7.51 -8.08
N GLU A 7 0.92 -7.28 -9.37
CA GLU A 7 1.99 -7.01 -10.35
C GLU A 7 2.75 -5.71 -10.05
N MET A 8 2.04 -4.67 -9.58
CA MET A 8 2.65 -3.43 -9.11
C MET A 8 3.51 -3.66 -7.87
N LYS A 9 3.01 -4.46 -6.92
CA LYS A 9 3.77 -4.83 -5.72
C LYS A 9 5.05 -5.58 -6.07
N THR A 10 4.98 -6.60 -6.93
CA THR A 10 6.16 -7.36 -7.35
C THR A 10 7.25 -6.44 -7.91
N ARG A 11 6.87 -5.41 -8.65
CA ARG A 11 7.82 -4.41 -9.16
C ARG A 11 8.38 -3.49 -8.07
N GLN A 12 7.58 -3.06 -7.10
CA GLN A 12 8.08 -2.30 -5.94
C GLN A 12 9.09 -3.12 -5.12
N ASP A 13 8.80 -4.40 -4.90
CA ASP A 13 9.71 -5.32 -4.21
C ASP A 13 11.02 -5.47 -5.01
N SER A 14 10.95 -5.68 -6.33
CA SER A 14 12.14 -5.74 -7.20
C SER A 14 12.91 -4.42 -7.24
N LEU A 15 12.22 -3.28 -7.27
CA LEU A 15 12.84 -1.95 -7.27
C LEU A 15 13.71 -1.76 -6.02
N THR A 16 13.17 -2.13 -4.86
CA THR A 16 13.88 -2.05 -3.57
C THR A 16 15.16 -2.90 -3.58
N GLU A 17 15.08 -4.11 -4.14
CA GLU A 17 16.24 -5.00 -4.24
C GLU A 17 17.28 -4.49 -5.25
N PHE A 18 16.85 -3.92 -6.38
CA PHE A 18 17.75 -3.31 -7.36
C PHE A 18 18.42 -2.04 -6.84
N GLU A 19 17.71 -1.22 -6.06
CA GLU A 19 18.26 -0.05 -5.37
C GLU A 19 19.34 -0.47 -4.36
N LYS A 20 19.09 -1.50 -3.54
CA LYS A 20 20.11 -2.06 -2.63
C LYS A 20 21.33 -2.61 -3.37
N ALA A 21 21.12 -3.19 -4.56
CA ALA A 21 22.18 -3.78 -5.37
C ALA A 21 22.91 -2.76 -6.28
N GLY A 22 22.50 -1.49 -6.30
CA GLY A 22 23.08 -0.45 -7.16
C GLY A 22 22.90 -0.69 -8.67
N ARG A 23 21.86 -1.43 -9.07
CA ARG A 23 21.60 -1.81 -10.47
C ARG A 23 20.73 -0.78 -11.18
N GLU A 24 21.30 0.39 -11.49
CA GLU A 24 20.57 1.52 -12.11
C GLU A 24 19.86 1.19 -13.43
N ASP A 25 20.42 0.25 -14.21
CA ASP A 25 19.82 -0.25 -15.45
C ASP A 25 18.46 -0.91 -15.19
N LEU A 26 18.39 -1.75 -14.15
CA LEU A 26 17.16 -2.45 -13.77
C LEU A 26 16.18 -1.55 -13.04
N ILE A 27 16.68 -0.60 -12.24
CA ILE A 27 15.85 0.41 -11.56
C ILE A 27 15.05 1.21 -12.60
N SER A 28 15.72 1.68 -13.65
CA SER A 28 15.09 2.47 -14.71
C SER A 28 14.02 1.66 -15.45
N HIS A 29 14.35 0.42 -15.82
CA HIS A 29 13.42 -0.50 -16.49
C HIS A 29 12.16 -0.78 -15.65
N VAL A 30 12.34 -1.08 -14.36
CA VAL A 30 11.21 -1.35 -13.45
C VAL A 30 10.33 -0.11 -13.26
N LYS A 31 10.93 1.08 -13.16
CA LYS A 31 10.16 2.34 -13.06
C LYS A 31 9.29 2.59 -14.29
N GLU A 32 9.79 2.29 -15.49
CA GLU A 32 9.00 2.38 -16.72
C GLU A 32 7.81 1.41 -16.72
N GLU A 33 8.03 0.15 -16.33
CA GLU A 33 6.94 -0.83 -16.23
C GLU A 33 5.88 -0.42 -15.20
N MET A 34 6.32 0.10 -14.05
CA MET A 34 5.44 0.62 -13.01
C MET A 34 4.61 1.80 -13.53
N ALA A 35 5.20 2.71 -14.31
CA ALA A 35 4.48 3.83 -14.91
C ALA A 35 3.39 3.37 -15.90
N VAL A 36 3.63 2.27 -16.62
CA VAL A 36 2.60 1.66 -17.48
C VAL A 36 1.47 1.06 -16.65
N LEU A 37 1.78 0.28 -15.62
CA LEU A 37 0.79 -0.32 -14.72
C LEU A 37 -0.06 0.73 -13.99
N GLN A 38 0.55 1.84 -13.60
CA GLN A 38 -0.11 2.92 -12.88
C GLN A 38 -1.23 3.58 -13.70
N LYS A 39 -1.19 3.52 -15.04
CA LYS A 39 -2.28 4.00 -15.91
C LYS A 39 -3.55 3.14 -15.81
N TYR A 40 -3.42 1.89 -15.38
CA TYR A 40 -4.53 0.93 -15.26
C TYR A 40 -4.95 0.69 -13.81
N LEU A 41 -4.22 1.26 -12.86
CA LEU A 41 -4.55 1.23 -11.44
C LEU A 41 -5.17 2.56 -11.02
N PRO A 42 -6.08 2.55 -10.04
CA PRO A 42 -6.43 3.79 -9.36
C PRO A 42 -5.18 4.37 -8.69
N GLU A 43 -5.20 5.68 -8.44
CA GLU A 43 -4.12 6.38 -7.75
C GLU A 43 -3.73 5.65 -6.46
N GLN A 44 -2.45 5.23 -6.42
CA GLN A 44 -1.90 4.51 -5.29
C GLN A 44 -1.66 5.48 -4.13
N LEU A 45 -2.05 5.08 -2.93
CA LEU A 45 -1.79 5.82 -1.71
C LEU A 45 -0.35 5.59 -1.28
N SER A 46 0.33 6.67 -0.91
CA SER A 46 1.61 6.64 -0.21
C SER A 46 1.45 6.07 1.20
N GLU A 47 2.57 5.68 1.83
CA GLU A 47 2.54 5.16 3.20
C GLU A 47 1.92 6.18 4.19
N ASP A 48 2.26 7.47 4.06
CA ASP A 48 1.73 8.54 4.90
C ASP A 48 0.22 8.74 4.72
N GLU A 49 -0.27 8.63 3.49
CA GLU A 49 -1.70 8.68 3.21
C GLU A 49 -2.42 7.45 3.80
N ILE A 50 -1.83 6.26 3.71
CA ILE A 50 -2.38 5.05 4.34
C ILE A 50 -2.42 5.24 5.86
N ARG A 51 -1.34 5.74 6.48
CA ARG A 51 -1.29 6.06 7.92
C ARG A 51 -2.38 7.06 8.32
N THR A 52 -2.61 8.08 7.49
CA THR A 52 -3.67 9.08 7.72
C THR A 52 -5.05 8.43 7.69
N VAL A 53 -5.35 7.64 6.65
CA VAL A 53 -6.62 6.90 6.52
C VAL A 53 -6.84 5.95 7.71
N VAL A 54 -5.79 5.29 8.19
CA VAL A 54 -5.86 4.40 9.35
C VAL A 54 -6.13 5.18 10.63
N LYS A 55 -5.46 6.32 10.86
CA LYS A 55 -5.72 7.18 12.03
C LYS A 55 -7.16 7.68 12.07
N GLU A 56 -7.70 8.11 10.93
CA GLU A 56 -9.11 8.49 10.82
C GLU A 56 -10.05 7.32 11.18
N ALA A 57 -9.75 6.13 10.69
CA ALA A 57 -10.54 4.94 10.98
C ALA A 57 -10.48 4.52 12.46
N ILE A 58 -9.31 4.65 13.09
CA ILE A 58 -9.12 4.45 14.54
C ILE A 58 -9.98 5.45 15.31
N ALA A 59 -9.90 6.74 14.97
CA ALA A 59 -10.70 7.78 15.62
C ALA A 59 -12.21 7.54 15.46
N ALA A 60 -12.65 7.06 14.30
CA ALA A 60 -14.06 6.72 14.04
C ALA A 60 -14.56 5.50 14.84
N CYS A 61 -13.68 4.60 15.27
CA CYS A 61 -14.06 3.43 16.07
C CYS A 61 -14.30 3.75 17.56
N GLY A 62 -13.75 4.87 18.08
CA GLY A 62 -13.84 5.24 19.49
C GLY A 62 -13.32 4.13 20.42
N ASP A 63 -14.00 3.92 21.56
CA ASP A 63 -13.61 2.96 22.61
C ASP A 63 -13.68 1.48 22.18
N ALA A 64 -14.36 1.18 21.07
CA ALA A 64 -14.49 -0.18 20.53
C ALA A 64 -13.43 -0.52 19.47
N VAL A 65 -12.28 0.18 19.49
CA VAL A 65 -11.22 -0.02 18.51
C VAL A 65 -10.60 -1.42 18.64
N ASN A 66 -10.58 -2.14 17.53
CA ASN A 66 -9.84 -3.39 17.39
C ASN A 66 -9.48 -3.58 15.92
N MET A 67 -8.55 -4.51 15.66
CA MET A 67 -8.07 -4.82 14.31
C MET A 67 -9.22 -5.03 13.30
N GLY A 68 -10.23 -5.82 13.68
CA GLY A 68 -11.35 -6.14 12.80
C GLY A 68 -12.20 -4.90 12.48
N ASN A 69 -12.47 -4.06 13.47
CA ASN A 69 -13.24 -2.84 13.32
C ASN A 69 -12.51 -1.79 12.48
N VAL A 70 -11.22 -1.57 12.72
CA VAL A 70 -10.42 -0.63 11.93
C VAL A 70 -10.29 -1.11 10.49
N MET A 71 -9.99 -2.40 10.27
CA MET A 71 -9.89 -2.96 8.92
C MET A 71 -11.20 -2.84 8.13
N LYS A 72 -12.37 -2.99 8.77
CA LYS A 72 -13.67 -2.75 8.11
C LYS A 72 -13.83 -1.33 7.57
N HIS A 73 -13.26 -0.33 8.25
CA HIS A 73 -13.34 1.08 7.84
C HIS A 73 -12.26 1.46 6.82
N VAL A 74 -11.05 0.89 6.93
CA VAL A 74 -9.91 1.23 6.07
C VAL A 74 -9.99 0.53 4.73
N MET A 75 -10.37 -0.76 4.69
CA MET A 75 -10.33 -1.56 3.47
C MET A 75 -11.14 -0.95 2.30
N PRO A 76 -12.35 -0.39 2.49
CA PRO A 76 -13.07 0.27 1.41
C PRO A 76 -12.34 1.49 0.83
N LYS A 77 -11.58 2.22 1.67
CA LYS A 77 -10.82 3.42 1.26
C LYS A 77 -9.49 3.07 0.55
N THR A 78 -8.93 1.89 0.83
CA THR A 78 -7.60 1.49 0.34
C THR A 78 -7.63 0.38 -0.73
N LYS A 79 -8.78 -0.26 -0.96
CA LYS A 79 -8.92 -1.37 -1.93
C LYS A 79 -8.48 -0.96 -3.34
N GLY A 80 -7.44 -1.61 -3.84
CA GLY A 80 -6.88 -1.34 -5.16
C GLY A 80 -6.00 -0.08 -5.25
N ARG A 81 -5.91 0.68 -4.15
CA ARG A 81 -5.06 1.87 -4.00
C ARG A 81 -3.86 1.63 -3.08
N ALA A 82 -3.88 0.53 -2.32
CA ALA A 82 -2.77 0.12 -1.48
C ALA A 82 -2.73 -1.40 -1.35
N ASP A 83 -1.56 -1.93 -0.99
CA ASP A 83 -1.39 -3.33 -0.65
C ASP A 83 -2.05 -3.64 0.70
N GLY A 84 -2.90 -4.67 0.72
CA GLY A 84 -3.65 -5.05 1.92
C GLY A 84 -2.76 -5.52 3.10
N LYS A 85 -1.56 -6.06 2.84
CA LYS A 85 -0.60 -6.40 3.89
C LYS A 85 0.04 -5.14 4.47
N VAL A 86 0.39 -4.16 3.62
CA VAL A 86 0.92 -2.85 4.08
C VAL A 86 -0.11 -2.16 4.98
N VAL A 87 -1.37 -2.10 4.54
CA VAL A 87 -2.47 -1.57 5.35
C VAL A 87 -2.58 -2.32 6.68
N ASN A 88 -2.57 -3.66 6.66
CA ASN A 88 -2.66 -4.46 7.88
C ASN A 88 -1.50 -4.21 8.86
N ASN A 89 -0.28 -4.09 8.34
CA ASN A 89 0.90 -3.81 9.14
C ASN A 89 0.82 -2.43 9.80
N ILE A 90 0.41 -1.40 9.06
CA ILE A 90 0.22 -0.05 9.60
C ILE A 90 -0.89 -0.02 10.66
N VAL A 91 -2.00 -0.75 10.43
CA VAL A 91 -3.06 -0.86 11.44
C VAL A 91 -2.54 -1.54 12.71
N LYS A 92 -1.71 -2.58 12.60
CA LYS A 92 -1.08 -3.22 13.76
C LYS A 92 -0.16 -2.24 14.49
N GLU A 93 0.74 -1.59 13.76
CA GLU A 93 1.68 -0.61 14.30
C GLU A 93 0.98 0.52 15.07
N LEU A 94 -0.14 1.03 14.54
CA LEU A 94 -0.89 2.12 15.16
C LEU A 94 -1.79 1.69 16.32
N LEU A 95 -2.11 0.39 16.45
CA LEU A 95 -2.92 -0.14 17.55
C LEU A 95 -2.08 -0.71 18.70
N GLY A 96 -0.79 -0.99 18.49
CA GLY A 96 0.12 -1.59 19.47
C GLY A 96 0.54 -3.00 19.10
#